data_AF-A0A931U2R2-F1
#
_entry.id   AF-A0A931U2R2-F1
#
_cell.length_a   1.000
_cell.length_b   1.000
_cell.length_c   1.000
_cell.angle_alpha   90.00
_cell.angle_beta   90.00
_cell.angle_gamma   90.00
#
_symmetry.space_group_name_H-M   'P 1'
#
loop_
_entity.id
_entity.type
_entity.pdbx_description
1 polymer ?
#
loop_
_entity_poly.entity_id
_entity_poly.type
_entity_poly.pdbx_seq_one_letter_code
_entity_poly.pdbx_strand_id
1 'polypeptide(L)'
;MGINDGDYVYVDADPANRPYLGARPNDPFYRVARLMLRVKYNPAYPYHFSMMKHASFIATERTVKAHESRPDRRAVSEGTGYQASFRYGSQQSVTISWLMPMHQTENLFHKAKAAMSFVFGYEADNHGINSVPKETLVQITKAEDGGLGGQGVWEPARTGHSPAAEDDFTKRYLAGELVTLT
;
A
#
# COMPACT_ATOMS: atom_id res chain seq x y z
N MET A 1 -9.58 16.38 5.09
CA MET A 1 -8.21 15.95 5.45
C MET A 1 -7.11 16.86 4.91
N GLY A 2 -7.37 17.78 3.98
CA GLY A 2 -6.33 18.69 3.47
C GLY A 2 -5.22 17.98 2.69
N ILE A 3 -5.56 16.84 2.08
CA ILE A 3 -4.68 16.01 1.27
C ILE A 3 -5.05 16.29 -0.18
N ASN A 4 -4.06 16.47 -1.05
CA ASN A 4 -4.25 16.58 -2.49
C ASN A 4 -3.92 15.24 -3.17
N ASP A 5 -4.39 15.07 -4.41
CA ASP A 5 -4.00 13.92 -5.22
C ASP A 5 -2.47 13.88 -5.40
N GLY A 6 -1.86 12.75 -5.11
CA GLY A 6 -0.40 12.57 -5.14
C GLY A 6 0.37 13.02 -3.89
N ASP A 7 -0.28 13.61 -2.88
CA ASP A 7 0.38 13.91 -1.60
C ASP A 7 0.88 12.63 -0.92
N TYR A 8 1.99 12.74 -0.18
CA TYR A 8 2.44 11.64 0.65
C TYR A 8 1.68 11.61 1.97
N VAL A 9 1.33 10.39 2.38
CA VAL A 9 0.61 10.11 3.62
C VAL A 9 1.31 9.01 4.40
N TYR A 10 1.28 9.10 5.71
CA TYR A 10 1.48 7.95 6.58
C TYR A 10 0.20 7.15 6.65
N VAL A 11 0.33 5.84 6.53
CA VAL A 11 -0.77 4.88 6.70
C VAL A 11 -0.39 3.98 7.86
N ASP A 12 -1.18 4.08 8.91
CA ASP A 12 -0.89 3.45 10.19
C ASP A 12 -2.00 2.47 10.56
N ALA A 13 -1.64 1.26 10.97
CA ALA A 13 -2.59 0.30 11.55
C ALA A 13 -2.92 0.64 13.02
N ASP A 14 -3.49 -0.32 13.73
CA ASP A 14 -3.71 -0.26 15.18
C ASP A 14 -2.45 0.26 15.91
N PRO A 15 -2.56 1.30 16.75
CA PRO A 15 -1.45 1.82 17.55
C PRO A 15 -0.67 0.78 18.37
N ALA A 16 -1.31 -0.29 18.82
CA ALA A 16 -0.66 -1.38 19.56
C ALA A 16 0.28 -2.22 18.68
N ASN A 17 0.06 -2.22 17.37
CA ASN A 17 0.72 -3.12 16.42
C ASN A 17 1.56 -2.39 15.36
N ARG A 18 1.39 -1.06 15.20
CA ARG A 18 2.08 -0.29 14.15
C ARG A 18 3.50 0.14 14.54
N PRO A 19 4.44 0.18 13.59
CA PRO A 19 4.52 -0.68 12.39
C PRO A 19 4.87 -2.14 12.71
N TYR A 20 5.23 -2.43 13.95
CA TYR A 20 5.42 -3.77 14.52
C TYR A 20 5.18 -3.71 16.04
N LEU A 21 5.06 -4.86 16.68
CA LEU A 21 4.81 -4.93 18.12
C LEU A 21 5.91 -4.21 18.92
N GLY A 22 5.50 -3.24 19.76
CA GLY A 22 6.43 -2.50 20.63
C GLY A 22 7.31 -1.49 19.88
N ALA A 23 6.95 -1.09 18.68
CA ALA A 23 7.72 -0.13 17.90
C ALA A 23 7.87 1.22 18.60
N ARG A 24 9.07 1.81 18.48
CA ARG A 24 9.42 3.11 19.06
C ARG A 24 9.96 4.04 17.98
N PRO A 25 9.60 5.33 17.96
CA PRO A 25 10.08 6.25 16.91
C PRO A 25 11.61 6.42 16.83
N ASN A 26 12.33 6.15 17.92
CA ASN A 26 13.80 6.20 17.95
C ASN A 26 14.47 4.90 17.48
N ASP A 27 13.69 3.85 17.22
CA ASP A 27 14.21 2.62 16.64
C ASP A 27 14.57 2.87 15.17
N PRO A 28 15.82 2.60 14.74
CA PRO A 28 16.21 2.74 13.34
C PRO A 28 15.34 1.95 12.36
N PHE A 29 14.72 0.86 12.79
CA PHE A 29 13.83 0.04 11.98
C PHE A 29 12.44 0.68 11.78
N TYR A 30 12.03 1.59 12.67
CA TYR A 30 10.73 2.27 12.60
C TYR A 30 10.48 2.95 11.25
N ARG A 31 11.47 3.70 10.75
CA ARG A 31 11.39 4.35 9.43
C ARG A 31 11.34 3.35 8.29
N VAL A 32 11.99 2.19 8.42
CA VAL A 32 11.98 1.17 7.36
C VAL A 32 10.62 0.48 7.31
N ALA A 33 10.03 0.24 8.47
CA ALA A 33 8.79 -0.51 8.61
C ALA A 33 7.52 0.33 8.44
N ARG A 34 7.49 1.60 8.84
CA ARG A 34 6.26 2.43 8.77
C ARG A 34 5.93 2.83 7.34
N LEU A 35 4.69 2.58 6.92
CA LEU A 35 4.25 2.85 5.55
C LEU A 35 4.08 4.34 5.28
N MET A 36 4.74 4.81 4.23
CA MET A 36 4.52 6.11 3.64
C MET A 36 4.43 5.99 2.11
N LEU A 37 3.33 6.47 1.55
CA LEU A 37 3.01 6.36 0.12
C LEU A 37 2.30 7.60 -0.40
N ARG A 38 2.21 7.73 -1.73
CA ARG A 38 1.37 8.74 -2.37
C ARG A 38 -0.07 8.29 -2.46
N VAL A 39 -1.01 9.17 -2.11
CA VAL A 39 -2.44 8.92 -2.34
C VAL A 39 -2.77 9.07 -3.82
N LYS A 40 -3.73 8.26 -4.31
CA LYS A 40 -4.39 8.48 -5.59
C LYS A 40 -5.90 8.55 -5.37
N TYR A 41 -6.54 9.62 -5.82
CA TYR A 41 -8.00 9.70 -5.77
C TYR A 41 -8.66 8.87 -6.87
N ASN A 42 -9.66 8.11 -6.45
CA ASN A 42 -10.48 7.28 -7.31
C ASN A 42 -11.95 7.39 -6.86
N PRO A 43 -12.80 8.11 -7.61
CA PRO A 43 -14.20 8.30 -7.24
C PRO A 43 -15.04 7.01 -7.35
N ALA A 44 -14.51 5.93 -7.94
CA ALA A 44 -15.21 4.65 -8.03
C ALA A 44 -15.21 3.87 -6.70
N TYR A 45 -14.41 4.27 -5.71
CA TYR A 45 -14.38 3.57 -4.41
C TYR A 45 -15.44 4.11 -3.43
N PRO A 46 -16.06 3.22 -2.64
CA PRO A 46 -16.94 3.64 -1.56
C PRO A 46 -16.22 4.54 -0.54
N TYR A 47 -16.99 5.41 0.13
CA TYR A 47 -16.48 6.17 1.26
C TYR A 47 -15.95 5.25 2.35
N HIS A 48 -14.92 5.72 3.07
CA HIS A 48 -14.25 4.98 4.16
C HIS A 48 -13.58 3.67 3.72
N PHE A 49 -13.46 3.43 2.42
CA PHE A 49 -12.70 2.33 1.85
C PHE A 49 -11.44 2.85 1.18
N SER A 50 -10.34 2.11 1.31
CA SER A 50 -9.10 2.41 0.60
C SER A 50 -8.51 1.13 0.00
N MET A 51 -7.79 1.27 -1.10
CA MET A 51 -7.12 0.14 -1.74
C MET A 51 -5.66 0.48 -1.98
N MET A 52 -4.79 -0.43 -1.56
CA MET A 52 -3.39 -0.46 -1.94
C MET A 52 -3.15 -1.71 -2.78
N LYS A 53 -2.56 -1.53 -3.96
CA LYS A 53 -2.23 -2.67 -4.83
C LYS A 53 -1.15 -3.52 -4.18
N HIS A 54 -1.36 -4.84 -4.15
CA HIS A 54 -0.36 -5.79 -3.67
C HIS A 54 0.78 -5.95 -4.69
N ALA A 55 1.92 -6.51 -4.25
CA ALA A 55 3.10 -6.82 -5.06
C ALA A 55 3.87 -5.62 -5.62
N SER A 56 3.90 -4.52 -4.86
CA SER A 56 4.84 -3.42 -5.10
C SER A 56 6.22 -3.74 -4.52
N PHE A 57 7.26 -3.05 -4.99
CA PHE A 57 8.61 -3.16 -4.45
C PHE A 57 8.68 -2.45 -3.10
N ILE A 58 8.88 -3.23 -2.03
CA ILE A 58 8.88 -2.77 -0.64
C ILE A 58 10.11 -1.95 -0.29
N ALA A 59 10.00 -1.09 0.73
CA ALA A 59 11.17 -0.44 1.30
C ALA A 59 12.04 -1.46 2.05
N THR A 60 13.35 -1.28 1.92
CA THR A 60 14.42 -1.97 2.65
C THR A 60 15.35 -0.95 3.29
N GLU A 61 16.20 -1.35 4.24
CA GLU A 61 17.17 -0.45 4.86
C GLU A 61 18.03 0.29 3.81
N ARG A 62 18.41 -0.42 2.74
CA ARG A 62 19.25 0.14 1.66
C ARG A 62 18.50 1.17 0.82
N THR A 63 17.24 0.93 0.47
CA THR A 63 16.43 1.92 -0.26
C THR A 63 16.06 3.14 0.59
N VAL A 64 15.88 2.93 1.90
CA VAL A 64 15.63 4.01 2.85
C VAL A 64 16.87 4.89 2.98
N LYS A 65 18.02 4.28 3.27
CA LYS A 65 19.31 4.99 3.30
C LYS A 65 19.54 5.77 2.00
N ALA A 66 19.27 5.15 0.85
CA ALA A 66 19.50 5.77 -0.46
C ALA A 66 18.70 7.06 -0.64
N HIS A 67 17.37 7.05 -0.45
CA HIS A 67 16.59 8.27 -0.69
C HIS A 67 16.79 9.34 0.40
N GLU A 68 17.20 8.96 1.61
CA GLU A 68 17.53 9.90 2.68
C GLU A 68 18.88 10.60 2.45
N SER A 69 19.89 9.88 1.94
CA SER A 69 21.26 10.43 1.81
C SER A 69 21.58 10.99 0.43
N ARG A 70 20.86 10.57 -0.62
CA ARG A 70 21.17 10.98 -2.00
C ARG A 70 20.59 12.36 -2.32
N PRO A 71 21.31 13.21 -3.07
CA PRO A 71 20.77 14.49 -3.55
C PRO A 71 19.51 14.35 -4.41
N ASP A 72 19.42 13.28 -5.23
CA ASP A 72 18.29 13.00 -6.11
C ASP A 72 17.09 12.34 -5.40
N ARG A 73 17.26 11.95 -4.13
CA ARG A 73 16.26 11.26 -3.30
C ARG A 73 15.64 10.02 -3.94
N ARG A 74 16.37 9.32 -4.82
CA ARG A 74 15.88 8.05 -5.40
C ARG A 74 16.05 6.89 -4.41
N ALA A 75 14.99 6.09 -4.25
CA ALA A 75 14.97 4.89 -3.42
C ALA A 75 15.60 3.66 -4.13
N VAL A 76 16.80 3.84 -4.69
CA VAL A 76 17.55 2.80 -5.41
C VAL A 76 18.71 2.34 -4.54
N SER A 77 18.71 1.06 -4.18
CA SER A 77 19.74 0.43 -3.38
C SER A 77 21.08 0.39 -4.11
N GLU A 78 22.11 0.90 -3.46
CA GLU A 78 23.49 0.77 -3.94
C GLU A 78 23.91 -0.71 -4.04
N GLY A 79 24.64 -1.04 -5.09
CA GLY A 79 25.16 -2.39 -5.38
C GLY A 79 24.16 -3.36 -6.03
N THR A 80 22.88 -3.33 -5.65
CA THR A 80 21.87 -4.27 -6.20
C THR A 80 21.02 -3.69 -7.32
N GLY A 81 20.90 -2.35 -7.40
CA GLY A 81 19.99 -1.68 -8.33
C GLY A 81 18.50 -1.84 -7.98
N TYR A 82 18.17 -2.48 -6.85
CA TYR A 82 16.79 -2.64 -6.41
C TYR A 82 16.15 -1.28 -6.13
N GLN A 83 15.02 -0.99 -6.77
CA GLN A 83 14.27 0.24 -6.58
C GLN A 83 12.95 -0.03 -5.85
N ALA A 84 12.80 0.55 -4.66
CA ALA A 84 11.52 0.51 -3.95
C ALA A 84 10.49 1.42 -4.65
N SER A 85 9.24 0.97 -4.67
CA SER A 85 8.09 1.77 -5.07
C SER A 85 7.65 2.72 -3.95
N PHE A 86 7.88 2.33 -2.70
CA PHE A 86 7.55 3.12 -1.51
C PHE A 86 8.77 3.90 -1.01
N ARG A 87 8.50 5.05 -0.39
CA ARG A 87 9.53 5.82 0.31
C ARG A 87 9.91 5.13 1.63
N TYR A 88 8.89 4.63 2.35
CA TYR A 88 9.04 3.88 3.59
C TYR A 88 7.98 2.78 3.68
N GLY A 89 8.31 1.68 4.36
CA GLY A 89 7.41 0.55 4.59
C GLY A 89 6.95 -0.19 3.33
N SER A 90 5.80 -0.82 3.45
CA SER A 90 5.17 -1.62 2.41
C SER A 90 3.67 -1.75 2.65
N GLN A 91 2.97 -2.36 1.69
CA GLN A 91 1.58 -2.75 1.89
C GLN A 91 1.34 -3.68 3.08
N GLN A 92 2.36 -4.44 3.50
CA GLN A 92 2.28 -5.38 4.62
C GLN A 92 2.60 -4.71 5.96
N SER A 93 3.07 -3.46 5.97
CA SER A 93 3.38 -2.71 7.20
C SER A 93 2.17 -2.41 8.07
N VAL A 94 0.97 -2.55 7.52
CA VAL A 94 -0.28 -2.31 8.24
C VAL A 94 -0.99 -3.61 8.60
N THR A 95 -0.48 -4.76 8.17
CA THR A 95 -1.14 -6.05 8.38
C THR A 95 -0.55 -6.76 9.58
N ILE A 96 -1.43 -7.38 10.38
CA ILE A 96 -1.04 -8.31 11.43
C ILE A 96 -1.70 -9.66 11.14
N SER A 97 -0.95 -10.74 11.31
CA SER A 97 -1.50 -12.09 11.18
C SER A 97 -2.34 -12.43 12.40
N TRP A 98 -3.64 -12.64 12.18
CA TRP A 98 -4.50 -13.31 13.15
C TRP A 98 -4.51 -14.81 12.87
N LEU A 99 -3.97 -15.60 13.81
CA LEU A 99 -3.91 -17.04 13.69
C LEU A 99 -5.25 -17.64 14.11
N MET A 100 -6.16 -17.81 13.15
CA MET A 100 -7.49 -18.34 13.42
C MET A 100 -7.41 -19.72 14.09
N PRO A 101 -7.98 -19.90 15.30
CA PRO A 101 -7.94 -21.19 15.99
C PRO A 101 -8.59 -22.32 15.19
N MET A 102 -9.63 -22.01 14.41
CA MET A 102 -10.30 -23.00 13.56
C MET A 102 -9.41 -23.57 12.44
N HIS A 103 -8.35 -22.86 12.03
CA HIS A 103 -7.37 -23.37 11.06
C HIS A 103 -6.27 -24.23 11.69
N GLN A 104 -6.31 -24.38 13.02
CA GLN A 104 -5.32 -25.13 13.80
C GLN A 104 -5.89 -26.45 14.35
N THR A 105 -7.11 -26.82 13.96
CA THR A 105 -7.77 -28.03 14.43
C THR A 105 -7.15 -29.28 13.81
N GLU A 106 -6.65 -30.19 14.64
CA GLU A 106 -6.11 -31.49 14.21
C GLU A 106 -7.20 -32.53 13.88
N ASN A 107 -8.47 -32.23 14.19
CA ASN A 107 -9.60 -33.14 14.01
C ASN A 107 -10.48 -32.81 12.79
N LEU A 108 -10.08 -31.89 11.91
CA LEU A 108 -10.84 -31.57 10.71
C LEU A 108 -10.70 -32.71 9.69
N PHE A 109 -11.80 -33.42 9.41
CA PHE A 109 -11.84 -34.43 8.35
C PHE A 109 -11.94 -33.79 6.96
N HIS A 110 -11.05 -34.17 6.04
CA HIS A 110 -11.16 -33.78 4.62
C HIS A 110 -10.46 -34.79 3.69
N LYS A 111 -10.66 -34.60 2.37
CA LYS A 111 -9.96 -35.38 1.33
C LYS A 111 -8.49 -34.97 1.27
N ALA A 112 -7.61 -35.95 1.06
CA ALA A 112 -6.20 -35.68 0.78
C ALA A 112 -6.05 -35.03 -0.61
N LYS A 113 -5.19 -34.02 -0.71
CA LYS A 113 -4.89 -33.26 -1.94
C LYS A 113 -4.35 -34.13 -3.06
N ALA A 114 -3.53 -35.12 -2.73
CA ALA A 114 -2.74 -35.88 -3.71
C ALA A 114 -3.03 -37.39 -3.73
N ALA A 115 -4.11 -37.85 -3.10
CA ALA A 115 -4.48 -39.26 -3.05
C ALA A 115 -5.99 -39.46 -2.91
N MET A 116 -6.49 -40.62 -3.35
CA MET A 116 -7.87 -41.05 -3.09
C MET A 116 -8.02 -41.59 -1.65
N SER A 117 -7.69 -40.75 -0.67
CA SER A 117 -7.76 -41.06 0.75
C SER A 117 -8.30 -39.87 1.54
N PHE A 118 -8.54 -40.09 2.83
CA PHE A 118 -8.96 -39.07 3.77
C PHE A 118 -7.88 -38.84 4.83
N VAL A 119 -7.84 -37.62 5.35
CA VAL A 119 -6.96 -37.21 6.43
C VAL A 119 -7.75 -36.41 7.47
N PHE A 120 -7.19 -36.32 8.67
CA PHE A 120 -7.68 -35.45 9.73
C PHE A 120 -6.59 -34.41 10.03
N GLY A 121 -6.99 -33.17 10.19
CA GLY A 121 -6.09 -32.10 10.62
C GLY A 121 -5.30 -31.49 9.48
N TYR A 122 -4.04 -31.13 9.74
CA TYR A 122 -3.24 -30.31 8.84
C TYR A 122 -2.96 -30.97 7.49
N GLU A 123 -3.09 -30.20 6.41
CA GLU A 123 -2.57 -30.54 5.10
C GLU A 123 -2.13 -29.26 4.36
N ALA A 124 -0.90 -29.27 3.85
CA ALA A 124 -0.32 -28.15 3.12
C ALA A 124 -1.20 -27.74 1.91
N ASP A 125 -1.47 -26.44 1.79
CA ASP A 125 -2.36 -25.82 0.80
C ASP A 125 -3.85 -26.22 0.87
N ASN A 126 -4.29 -26.92 1.92
CA ASN A 126 -5.70 -27.32 2.08
C ASN A 126 -6.26 -26.92 3.45
N HIS A 127 -5.65 -27.43 4.54
CA HIS A 127 -6.01 -27.06 5.92
C HIS A 127 -4.75 -26.68 6.70
N GLY A 128 -4.62 -25.39 6.98
CA GLY A 128 -3.53 -24.85 7.77
C GLY A 128 -3.75 -23.37 8.02
N ILE A 129 -2.93 -22.81 8.90
CA ILE A 129 -2.99 -21.39 9.24
C ILE A 129 -2.80 -20.55 7.97
N ASN A 130 -3.77 -19.69 7.69
CA ASN A 130 -3.62 -18.58 6.77
C ASN A 130 -3.73 -17.25 7.54
N SER A 131 -3.31 -16.16 6.91
CA SER A 131 -3.49 -14.80 7.43
C SER A 131 -4.56 -14.07 6.62
N VAL A 132 -5.25 -13.11 7.26
CA VAL A 132 -6.34 -12.33 6.66
C VAL A 132 -5.98 -10.85 6.66
N PRO A 133 -5.31 -10.35 5.61
CA PRO A 133 -4.86 -8.95 5.58
C PRO A 133 -5.99 -7.94 5.26
N LYS A 134 -7.16 -8.40 4.81
CA LYS A 134 -8.22 -7.55 4.24
C LYS A 134 -9.14 -6.85 5.25
N GLU A 135 -9.04 -7.21 6.53
CA GLU A 135 -9.89 -6.67 7.61
C GLU A 135 -9.23 -5.51 8.37
N THR A 136 -8.05 -5.06 7.90
CA THR A 136 -7.26 -4.02 8.57
C THR A 136 -7.94 -2.65 8.47
N LEU A 137 -8.19 -2.03 9.63
CA LEU A 137 -8.53 -0.61 9.72
C LEU A 137 -7.26 0.22 9.83
N VAL A 138 -7.21 1.35 9.12
CA VAL A 138 -6.03 2.22 9.07
C VAL A 138 -6.39 3.68 9.35
N GLN A 139 -5.44 4.39 9.92
CA GLN A 139 -5.43 5.84 10.02
C GLN A 139 -4.54 6.41 8.90
N ILE A 140 -5.07 7.37 8.14
CA ILE A 140 -4.33 8.10 7.10
C ILE A 140 -4.05 9.51 7.60
N THR A 141 -2.78 9.90 7.60
CA THR A 141 -2.34 11.23 8.03
C THR A 141 -1.44 11.85 6.97
N LYS A 142 -1.66 13.12 6.61
CA LYS A 142 -0.78 13.82 5.66
C LYS A 142 0.66 13.85 6.20
N ALA A 143 1.61 13.51 5.33
CA ALA A 143 3.03 13.53 5.65
C ALA A 143 3.72 14.72 4.95
N GLU A 144 3.59 14.82 3.63
CA GLU A 144 4.19 15.92 2.86
C GLU A 144 3.43 16.16 1.54
N ASP A 145 3.67 17.31 0.92
CA ASP A 145 3.11 17.63 -0.39
C ASP A 145 3.67 16.72 -1.50
N GLY A 146 2.84 16.40 -2.49
CA GLY A 146 3.20 15.47 -3.57
C GLY A 146 4.16 16.04 -4.63
N GLY A 147 4.29 17.36 -4.71
CA GLY A 147 5.11 18.05 -5.69
C GLY A 147 6.61 17.80 -5.55
N LEU A 148 7.36 18.23 -6.55
CA LEU A 148 8.82 18.05 -6.57
C LEU A 148 9.46 18.74 -5.36
N GLY A 149 10.36 18.05 -4.67
CA GLY A 149 10.98 18.56 -3.45
C GLY A 149 10.06 18.58 -2.23
N GLY A 150 8.85 18.00 -2.31
CA GLY A 150 7.86 18.03 -1.23
C GLY A 150 7.14 19.37 -1.13
N GLN A 151 6.96 20.06 -2.27
CA GLN A 151 6.34 21.39 -2.32
C GLN A 151 5.23 21.42 -3.38
N GLY A 152 4.02 21.78 -2.95
CA GLY A 152 2.89 22.00 -3.84
C GLY A 152 2.30 20.72 -4.43
N VAL A 153 1.36 20.90 -5.35
CA VAL A 153 0.59 19.79 -5.93
C VAL A 153 1.47 18.94 -6.84
N TRP A 154 1.29 17.61 -6.76
CA TRP A 154 1.96 16.65 -7.62
C TRP A 154 1.66 16.93 -9.11
N GLU A 155 2.69 16.95 -9.95
CA GLU A 155 2.57 17.39 -11.35
C GLU A 155 1.47 16.63 -12.13
N PRO A 156 1.36 15.29 -12.06
CA PRO A 156 0.28 14.55 -12.73
C PRO A 156 -1.13 14.89 -12.26
N ALA A 157 -1.29 15.42 -11.04
CA ALA A 157 -2.58 15.91 -10.56
C ALA A 157 -2.95 17.28 -11.16
N ARG A 158 -2.00 17.98 -11.80
CA ARG A 158 -2.20 19.29 -12.44
C ARG A 158 -2.41 19.22 -13.95
N THR A 159 -2.31 18.03 -14.56
CA THR A 159 -2.35 17.86 -16.02
C THR A 159 -3.74 18.02 -16.63
N GLY A 160 -4.80 18.15 -15.82
CA GLY A 160 -6.16 18.17 -16.33
C GLY A 160 -6.79 16.79 -16.53
N HIS A 161 -6.06 15.70 -16.25
CA HIS A 161 -6.50 14.33 -16.55
C HIS A 161 -6.83 13.49 -15.31
N SER A 162 -6.82 14.10 -14.12
CA SER A 162 -7.19 13.43 -12.87
C SER A 162 -8.65 13.73 -12.51
N PRO A 163 -9.37 12.77 -11.89
CA PRO A 163 -10.76 12.99 -11.48
C PRO A 163 -10.91 14.24 -10.59
N ALA A 164 -11.94 15.05 -10.87
CA ALA A 164 -12.24 16.32 -10.20
C ALA A 164 -11.18 17.42 -10.37
N ALA A 165 -10.21 17.22 -11.27
CA ALA A 165 -9.20 18.20 -11.67
C ALA A 165 -9.17 18.34 -13.19
N GLU A 166 -10.29 18.14 -13.87
CA GLU A 166 -10.39 18.14 -15.33
C GLU A 166 -10.17 19.55 -15.90
N ASP A 167 -9.30 19.66 -16.89
CA ASP A 167 -9.16 20.88 -17.69
C ASP A 167 -10.28 20.98 -18.74
N ASP A 168 -10.36 22.12 -19.42
CA ASP A 168 -11.43 22.37 -20.38
C ASP A 168 -11.38 21.39 -21.56
N PHE A 169 -10.18 20.97 -21.96
CA PHE A 169 -10.04 19.96 -23.00
C PHE A 169 -10.59 18.60 -22.56
N THR A 170 -10.21 18.13 -21.37
CA THR A 170 -10.67 16.84 -20.83
C THR A 170 -12.18 16.84 -20.60
N LYS A 171 -12.76 17.96 -20.14
CA LYS A 171 -14.23 18.09 -20.03
C LYS A 171 -14.92 17.92 -21.39
N ARG A 172 -14.42 18.58 -22.44
CA ARG A 172 -14.96 18.43 -23.80
C ARG A 172 -14.79 17.01 -24.34
N TYR A 173 -13.65 16.38 -24.06
CA TYR A 173 -13.42 14.97 -24.40
C TYR A 173 -14.45 14.04 -23.76
N LEU A 174 -14.67 14.19 -22.46
CA LEU A 174 -15.65 13.38 -21.71
C LEU A 174 -17.09 13.63 -22.16
N ALA A 175 -17.40 14.85 -22.62
CA ALA A 175 -18.70 15.21 -23.19
C ALA A 175 -18.90 14.73 -24.64
N GLY A 176 -17.86 14.19 -25.29
CA GLY A 176 -17.92 13.79 -26.70
C GLY A 176 -17.87 14.95 -27.69
N GLU A 177 -17.44 16.14 -27.27
CA GLU A 177 -17.46 17.38 -28.07
C GLU A 177 -16.21 17.60 -28.93
N LEU A 178 -15.32 16.61 -29.04
CA LEU A 178 -14.12 16.72 -29.86
C LEU A 178 -14.37 16.46 -31.35
N VAL A 179 -15.43 15.76 -31.68
CA VAL A 179 -15.78 15.41 -33.07
C VAL A 179 -17.22 15.82 -33.33
N THR A 180 -17.41 16.69 -34.32
CA THR A 180 -18.72 16.97 -34.91
C THR A 180 -18.96 16.01 -36.06
N LEU A 181 -20.05 15.25 -36.01
CA LEU A 181 -20.57 14.52 -37.16
C LEU A 181 -21.25 15.54 -38.08
N THR A 182 -20.65 15.77 -39.25
CA THR A 182 -21.27 16.52 -40.36
C THR A 182 -22.09 15.60 -41.23
#